data_AF-A0A376FAD4-F1
#
_entry.id   AF-A0A376FAD4-F1
#
_cell.length_a   1.000
_cell.length_b   1.000
_cell.length_c   1.000
_cell.angle_alpha   90.00
_cell.angle_beta   90.00
_cell.angle_gamma   90.00
#
_symmetry.space_group_name_H-M   'P 1'
#
loop_
_entity.id
_entity.type
_entity.pdbx_description
1 polymer ?
#
loop_
_entity_poly.entity_id
_entity_poly.type
_entity_poly.pdbx_seq_one_letter_code
_entity_poly.pdbx_strand_id
1 'polypeptide(L)'
;MVRMGANRADLCARFSLKDTPAAQRWLEQNQLEDGRECLLRRVISSDGRSRGFINGTAVPLSQLRELGQLLIQIHGQHAHQQLVKPEQQKALLDGYAGEYALTQLMAEHYRQWHQSCRELAQHQQQSQERAARAELLAYQLKELNEFNPQPGEFEQIDEEYKRLANSGHLLSTSQNALNMLADGEDVNLQSQLYNVRQLITELVGMDSKLSGVLDMLEEAAIQISEASDELRHYCERLDLDPNRLF
;
A
#
# COMPACT_ATOMS: atom_id res chain seq x y z
N MET A 1 -9.44 -23.66 58.57
CA MET A 1 -8.03 -23.62 59.05
C MET A 1 -7.59 -25.04 59.34
N VAL A 2 -6.33 -25.38 59.08
CA VAL A 2 -5.80 -26.74 59.37
C VAL A 2 -5.52 -26.84 60.87
N ARG A 3 -5.95 -27.94 61.51
CA ARG A 3 -5.74 -28.17 62.94
C ARG A 3 -4.24 -28.27 63.25
N MET A 4 -3.80 -27.67 64.36
CA MET A 4 -2.41 -27.76 64.83
C MET A 4 -1.96 -29.23 64.92
N GLY A 5 -0.82 -29.56 64.31
CA GLY A 5 -0.27 -30.91 64.21
C GLY A 5 -0.76 -31.76 63.02
N ALA A 6 -1.68 -31.26 62.19
CA ALA A 6 -2.15 -31.97 60.99
C ALA A 6 -1.52 -31.44 59.69
N ASN A 7 -1.26 -32.33 58.75
CA ASN A 7 -0.63 -31.98 57.46
C ASN A 7 -1.61 -31.35 56.45
N ARG A 8 -2.91 -31.59 56.59
CA ARG A 8 -3.97 -31.03 55.73
C ARG A 8 -5.34 -31.05 56.40
N ALA A 9 -6.27 -30.27 55.86
CA ALA A 9 -7.69 -30.32 56.14
C ALA A 9 -8.47 -30.59 54.85
N ASP A 10 -9.33 -31.60 54.88
CA ASP A 10 -10.20 -31.98 53.77
C ASP A 10 -11.64 -31.57 54.10
N LEU A 11 -12.23 -30.73 53.26
CA LEU A 11 -13.61 -30.29 53.32
C LEU A 11 -14.38 -30.96 52.20
N CYS A 12 -15.44 -31.69 52.50
CA CYS A 12 -16.30 -32.32 51.50
C CYS A 12 -17.76 -31.92 51.74
N ALA A 13 -18.48 -31.65 50.66
CA ALA A 13 -19.91 -31.38 50.68
C ALA A 13 -20.56 -32.10 49.50
N ARG A 14 -21.74 -32.67 49.73
CA ARG A 14 -22.55 -33.35 48.70
C ARG A 14 -23.88 -32.61 48.57
N PHE A 15 -24.26 -32.29 47.35
CA PHE A 15 -25.49 -31.60 47.01
C PHE A 15 -26.35 -32.48 46.10
N SER A 16 -27.66 -32.47 46.34
CA SER A 16 -28.66 -32.99 45.40
C SER A 16 -29.03 -31.87 44.44
N LEU A 17 -29.00 -32.13 43.13
CA LEU A 17 -29.27 -31.15 42.08
C LEU A 17 -30.75 -31.08 41.65
N LYS A 18 -31.65 -31.78 42.35
CA LYS A 18 -33.07 -31.87 42.01
C LYS A 18 -33.76 -30.50 41.86
N ASP A 19 -33.41 -29.54 42.71
CA ASP A 19 -34.06 -28.22 42.78
C ASP A 19 -33.13 -27.08 42.31
N THR A 20 -32.02 -27.40 41.65
CA THR A 20 -31.00 -26.42 41.22
C THR A 20 -30.60 -26.60 39.75
N PRO A 21 -31.53 -26.38 38.79
CA PRO A 21 -31.28 -26.61 37.36
C PRO A 21 -30.21 -25.68 36.75
N ALA A 22 -29.91 -24.55 37.40
CA ALA A 22 -28.81 -23.67 36.99
C ALA A 22 -27.44 -24.30 37.29
N ALA A 23 -27.29 -24.93 38.46
CA ALA A 23 -26.05 -25.63 38.84
C ALA A 23 -25.84 -26.89 37.98
N GLN A 24 -26.91 -27.61 37.63
CA GLN A 24 -26.82 -28.74 36.72
C GLN A 24 -26.31 -28.32 35.33
N ARG A 25 -26.90 -27.29 34.71
CA ARG A 25 -26.44 -26.77 33.41
C ARG A 25 -24.99 -26.28 33.45
N TRP A 26 -24.59 -25.65 34.55
CA TRP A 26 -23.21 -25.19 34.72
C TRP A 26 -22.25 -26.38 34.76
N LEU A 27 -22.59 -27.47 35.46
CA LEU A 27 -21.78 -28.70 35.49
C LEU A 27 -21.66 -29.33 34.11
N GLU A 28 -22.76 -29.43 33.36
CA GLU A 28 -22.78 -29.97 31.97
C GLU A 28 -21.91 -29.11 31.03
N GLN A 29 -22.01 -27.79 31.12
CA GLN A 29 -21.20 -26.87 30.30
C GLN A 29 -19.70 -26.97 30.58
N ASN A 30 -19.34 -27.33 31.82
CA ASN A 30 -17.96 -27.47 32.26
C ASN A 30 -17.47 -28.93 32.21
N GLN A 31 -18.29 -29.88 31.77
CA GLN A 31 -17.98 -31.33 31.70
C GLN A 31 -17.59 -31.91 33.07
N LEU A 32 -18.35 -31.54 34.10
CA LEU A 32 -18.13 -31.92 35.49
C LEU A 32 -19.33 -32.65 36.10
N GLU A 33 -20.31 -33.07 35.31
CA GLU A 33 -21.53 -33.73 35.76
C GLU A 33 -21.28 -35.13 36.35
N ASP A 34 -22.07 -35.49 37.37
CA ASP A 34 -22.08 -36.83 37.97
C ASP A 34 -23.53 -37.19 38.36
N GLY A 35 -24.32 -37.51 37.34
CA GLY A 35 -25.75 -37.79 37.49
C GLY A 35 -26.53 -36.58 38.04
N ARG A 36 -27.23 -36.76 39.16
CA ARG A 36 -28.05 -35.71 39.81
C ARG A 36 -27.44 -35.21 41.12
N GLU A 37 -26.16 -35.44 41.32
CA GLU A 37 -25.46 -35.05 42.53
C GLU A 37 -24.20 -34.26 42.20
N CYS A 38 -23.77 -33.46 43.16
CA CYS A 38 -22.54 -32.70 43.07
C CYS A 38 -21.74 -32.87 44.35
N LEU A 39 -20.55 -33.45 44.23
CA LEU A 39 -19.55 -33.56 45.28
C LEU A 39 -18.52 -32.44 45.12
N LEU A 40 -18.51 -31.51 46.08
CA LEU A 40 -17.46 -30.53 46.21
C LEU A 40 -16.45 -31.00 47.25
N ARG A 41 -15.16 -30.94 46.90
CA ARG A 41 -14.08 -31.17 47.85
C ARG A 41 -13.05 -30.06 47.78
N ARG A 42 -12.64 -29.55 48.94
CA ARG A 42 -11.55 -28.59 49.08
C ARG A 42 -10.51 -29.13 50.04
N VAL A 43 -9.27 -29.22 49.58
CA VAL A 43 -8.13 -29.67 50.37
C VAL A 43 -7.25 -28.48 50.68
N ILE A 44 -6.99 -28.22 51.96
CA ILE A 44 -6.13 -27.14 52.44
C ILE A 44 -4.92 -27.78 53.11
N SER A 45 -3.74 -27.57 52.55
CA SER A 45 -2.48 -28.05 53.10
C SER A 45 -2.00 -27.15 54.25
N SER A 46 -1.13 -27.68 55.12
CA SER A 46 -0.51 -26.91 56.21
C SER A 46 0.36 -25.74 55.73
N ASP A 47 0.85 -25.78 54.48
CA ASP A 47 1.59 -24.71 53.81
C ASP A 47 0.69 -23.59 53.22
N GLY A 48 -0.62 -23.67 53.43
CA GLY A 48 -1.60 -22.68 52.95
C GLY A 48 -2.09 -22.91 51.52
N ARG A 49 -1.54 -23.87 50.77
CA ARG A 49 -2.04 -24.20 49.43
C ARG A 49 -3.42 -24.85 49.50
N SER A 50 -4.31 -24.43 48.60
CA SER A 50 -5.69 -24.90 48.53
C SER A 50 -5.98 -25.50 47.16
N ARG A 51 -6.54 -26.71 47.12
CA ARG A 51 -6.99 -27.39 45.89
C ARG A 51 -8.49 -27.63 45.94
N GLY A 52 -9.17 -27.40 44.82
CA GLY A 52 -10.60 -27.64 44.64
C GLY A 52 -10.85 -28.86 43.76
N PHE A 53 -11.92 -29.58 44.06
CA PHE A 53 -12.38 -30.71 43.27
C PHE A 53 -13.91 -30.65 43.14
N ILE A 54 -14.41 -30.96 41.96
CA ILE A 54 -15.83 -31.13 41.65
C ILE A 54 -15.99 -32.52 41.04
N ASN A 55 -16.83 -33.37 41.65
CA ASN A 55 -17.08 -34.74 41.20
C ASN A 55 -15.80 -35.56 40.93
N GLY A 56 -14.78 -35.35 41.76
CA GLY A 56 -13.48 -36.03 41.65
C GLY A 56 -12.46 -35.34 40.73
N THR A 57 -12.90 -34.43 39.86
CA THR A 57 -12.03 -33.68 38.94
C THR A 57 -11.42 -32.46 39.63
N ALA A 58 -10.11 -32.26 39.47
CA ALA A 58 -9.41 -31.10 40.02
C ALA A 58 -9.76 -29.83 39.24
N VAL A 59 -10.16 -28.77 39.95
CA VAL A 59 -10.60 -27.50 39.35
C VAL A 59 -9.96 -26.29 40.03
N PRO A 60 -9.83 -25.16 39.31
CA PRO A 60 -9.48 -23.88 39.92
C PRO A 60 -10.46 -23.48 41.02
N LEU A 61 -9.97 -22.78 42.05
CA LEU A 61 -10.81 -22.32 43.16
C LEU A 61 -11.88 -21.30 42.72
N SER A 62 -11.67 -20.61 41.58
CA SER A 62 -12.66 -19.74 40.95
C SER A 62 -13.90 -20.50 40.50
N GLN A 63 -13.72 -21.63 39.81
CA GLN A 63 -14.82 -22.51 39.38
C GLN A 63 -15.58 -23.08 40.58
N LEU A 64 -14.86 -23.51 41.63
CA LEU A 64 -15.49 -23.99 42.87
C LEU A 64 -16.30 -22.88 43.57
N ARG A 65 -15.87 -21.62 43.47
CA ARG A 65 -16.60 -20.47 44.00
C ARG A 65 -17.83 -20.13 43.15
N GLU A 66 -17.70 -20.16 41.83
CA GLU A 66 -18.78 -19.89 40.88
C GLU A 66 -19.94 -20.89 41.04
N LEU A 67 -19.62 -22.19 41.02
CA LEU A 67 -20.60 -23.23 41.28
C LEU A 67 -21.15 -23.15 42.72
N GLY A 68 -20.31 -22.80 43.70
CA GLY A 68 -20.74 -22.58 45.08
C GLY A 68 -21.81 -21.49 45.22
N GLN A 69 -21.79 -20.44 44.38
CA GLN A 69 -22.82 -19.39 44.38
C GLN A 69 -24.18 -19.88 43.85
N LEU A 70 -24.18 -20.89 42.99
CA LEU A 70 -25.40 -21.52 42.48
C LEU A 70 -25.99 -22.55 43.44
N LEU A 71 -25.14 -23.15 44.29
CA LEU A 71 -25.53 -24.25 45.19
C LEU A 71 -25.81 -23.81 46.62
N ILE A 72 -25.16 -22.74 47.11
CA ILE A 72 -25.21 -22.34 48.51
C ILE A 72 -25.45 -20.84 48.61
N GLN A 73 -26.54 -20.45 49.25
CA GLN A 73 -26.77 -19.07 49.67
C GLN A 73 -26.57 -18.95 51.19
N ILE A 74 -25.41 -18.42 51.59
CA ILE A 74 -25.09 -18.20 53.00
C ILE A 74 -25.78 -16.92 53.46
N HIS A 75 -26.83 -17.05 54.25
CA HIS A 75 -27.52 -15.94 54.88
C HIS A 75 -26.74 -15.51 56.12
N GLY A 76 -25.95 -14.42 56.00
CA GLY A 76 -25.12 -13.85 57.07
C GLY A 76 -24.77 -12.38 56.81
N GLN A 77 -23.88 -11.79 57.61
CA GLN A 77 -23.54 -10.35 57.56
C GLN A 77 -23.03 -9.85 56.18
N HIS A 78 -22.64 -10.75 55.26
CA HIS A 78 -22.19 -10.42 53.91
C HIS A 78 -23.27 -10.48 52.82
N ALA A 79 -24.51 -10.90 53.14
CA ALA A 79 -25.62 -10.90 52.18
C ALA A 79 -25.94 -9.48 51.65
N HIS A 80 -25.68 -8.45 52.46
CA HIS A 80 -25.80 -7.06 52.03
C HIS A 80 -24.85 -6.67 50.89
N GLN A 81 -23.70 -7.34 50.71
CA GLN A 81 -22.75 -6.99 49.65
C GLN A 81 -23.27 -7.33 48.24
N GLN A 82 -24.14 -8.32 48.10
CA GLN A 82 -24.77 -8.62 46.81
C GLN A 82 -25.87 -7.61 46.46
N LEU A 83 -26.59 -7.08 47.46
CA LEU A 83 -27.64 -6.07 47.28
C LEU A 83 -27.12 -4.70 46.83
N VAL A 84 -25.82 -4.43 46.92
CA VAL A 84 -25.20 -3.18 46.42
C VAL A 84 -24.86 -3.27 44.93
N LYS A 85 -24.89 -4.47 44.33
CA LYS A 85 -24.55 -4.63 42.91
C LYS A 85 -25.73 -4.17 42.03
N PRO A 86 -25.51 -3.23 41.09
CA PRO A 86 -26.59 -2.71 40.23
C PRO A 86 -27.34 -3.81 39.47
N GLU A 87 -26.61 -4.79 38.93
CA GLU A 87 -27.22 -5.93 38.21
C GLU A 87 -28.15 -6.75 39.10
N GLN A 88 -27.79 -6.95 40.37
CA GLN A 88 -28.62 -7.71 41.32
C GLN A 88 -29.85 -6.90 41.73
N GLN A 89 -29.71 -5.59 41.95
CA GLN A 89 -30.83 -4.69 42.24
C GLN A 89 -31.83 -4.66 41.09
N LYS A 90 -31.33 -4.55 39.86
CA LYS A 90 -32.14 -4.61 38.63
C LYS A 90 -32.86 -5.94 38.52
N ALA A 91 -32.16 -7.06 38.65
CA ALA A 91 -32.77 -8.38 38.56
C ALA A 91 -33.86 -8.61 39.63
N LEU A 92 -33.67 -8.05 40.84
CA LEU A 92 -34.69 -8.08 41.90
C LEU A 92 -35.91 -7.23 41.55
N LEU A 93 -35.71 -6.02 41.01
CA LEU A 93 -36.81 -5.15 40.58
C LEU A 93 -37.58 -5.72 39.39
N ASP A 94 -36.87 -6.22 38.38
CA ASP A 94 -37.46 -6.88 37.21
C ASP A 94 -38.22 -8.15 37.62
N GLY A 95 -37.66 -8.92 38.57
CA GLY A 95 -38.32 -10.09 39.15
C GLY A 95 -39.56 -9.75 39.97
N TYR A 96 -39.55 -8.64 40.71
CA TYR A 96 -40.72 -8.13 41.42
C TYR A 96 -41.83 -7.66 40.47
N ALA A 97 -41.45 -6.97 39.38
CA ALA A 97 -42.41 -6.55 38.35
C ALA A 97 -43.07 -7.73 37.63
N GLY A 98 -42.34 -8.86 37.47
CA GLY A 98 -42.89 -10.09 36.90
C GLY A 98 -43.13 -10.04 35.38
N GLU A 99 -42.73 -8.96 34.70
CA GLU A 99 -42.96 -8.70 33.28
C GLU A 99 -41.85 -9.29 32.39
N TYR A 100 -41.60 -10.59 32.53
CA TYR A 100 -40.53 -11.28 31.79
C TYR A 100 -40.73 -11.25 30.27
N ALA A 101 -41.98 -11.29 29.80
CA ALA A 101 -42.26 -11.22 28.37
C ALA A 101 -41.90 -9.85 27.77
N LEU A 102 -42.25 -8.77 28.48
CA LEU A 102 -41.98 -7.40 28.04
C LEU A 102 -40.48 -7.10 28.02
N THR A 103 -39.74 -7.55 29.05
CA THR A 103 -38.29 -7.38 29.14
C THR A 103 -37.54 -8.15 28.05
N GLN A 104 -37.99 -9.35 27.70
CA GLN A 104 -37.44 -10.11 26.56
C GLN A 104 -37.70 -9.39 25.23
N LEU A 105 -38.93 -8.91 25.00
CA LEU A 105 -39.28 -8.17 23.80
C LEU A 105 -38.47 -6.86 23.67
N MET A 106 -38.29 -6.13 24.77
CA MET A 106 -37.42 -4.95 24.82
C MET A 106 -35.98 -5.31 24.44
N ALA A 107 -35.43 -6.41 24.98
CA ALA A 107 -34.07 -6.85 24.70
C ALA A 107 -33.89 -7.29 23.23
N GLU A 108 -34.93 -7.83 22.60
CA GLU A 108 -34.94 -8.16 21.18
C GLU A 108 -34.96 -6.90 20.31
N HIS A 109 -35.88 -5.96 20.57
CA HIS A 109 -35.93 -4.69 19.85
C HIS A 109 -34.65 -3.87 20.02
N TYR A 110 -34.06 -3.87 21.21
CA TYR A 110 -32.78 -3.22 21.45
C TYR A 110 -31.65 -3.82 20.61
N ARG A 111 -31.58 -5.17 20.52
CA ARG A 111 -30.61 -5.86 19.67
C ARG A 111 -30.80 -5.52 18.20
N GLN A 112 -32.05 -5.51 17.73
CA GLN A 112 -32.38 -5.16 16.36
C GLN A 112 -31.99 -3.72 16.04
N TRP A 113 -32.37 -2.76 16.89
CA TRP A 113 -32.00 -1.36 16.75
C TRP A 113 -30.48 -1.17 16.69
N HIS A 114 -29.76 -1.78 17.64
CA HIS A 114 -28.30 -1.68 17.68
C HIS A 114 -27.65 -2.28 16.43
N GLN A 115 -28.18 -3.39 15.91
CA GLN A 115 -27.70 -3.99 14.67
C GLN A 115 -27.93 -3.06 13.47
N SER A 116 -29.13 -2.50 13.33
CA SER A 116 -29.45 -1.54 12.26
C SER A 116 -28.60 -0.27 12.33
N CYS A 117 -28.28 0.23 13.53
CA CYS A 117 -27.36 1.35 13.68
C CYS A 117 -25.93 1.03 13.20
N ARG A 118 -25.45 -0.20 13.44
CA ARG A 118 -24.14 -0.65 12.94
C ARG A 118 -24.12 -0.76 11.42
N GLU A 119 -25.16 -1.36 10.85
CA GLU A 119 -25.30 -1.49 9.39
C GLU A 119 -25.38 -0.13 8.71
N LEU A 120 -26.14 0.81 9.28
CA LEU A 120 -26.21 2.19 8.78
C LEU A 120 -24.84 2.86 8.77
N ALA A 121 -24.09 2.78 9.88
CA ALA A 121 -22.76 3.36 9.97
C ALA A 121 -21.79 2.76 8.92
N GLN A 122 -21.85 1.44 8.74
CA GLN A 122 -21.06 0.74 7.73
C GLN A 122 -21.39 1.22 6.31
N HIS A 123 -22.68 1.32 5.97
CA HIS A 123 -23.12 1.77 4.66
C HIS A 123 -22.79 3.24 4.39
N GLN A 124 -22.86 4.10 5.41
CA GLN A 124 -22.44 5.49 5.31
C GLN A 124 -20.95 5.62 4.99
N GLN A 125 -20.10 4.85 5.69
CA GLN A 125 -18.67 4.82 5.41
C GLN A 125 -18.39 4.33 3.97
N GLN A 126 -18.99 3.21 3.56
CA GLN A 126 -18.85 2.69 2.20
C GLN A 126 -19.36 3.66 1.12
N SER A 127 -20.36 4.48 1.44
CA SER A 127 -20.86 5.50 0.52
C SER A 127 -19.84 6.62 0.31
N GLN A 128 -19.19 7.08 1.39
CA GLN A 128 -18.14 8.11 1.30
C GLN A 128 -16.93 7.61 0.52
N GLU A 129 -16.47 6.37 0.78
CA GLU A 129 -15.37 5.76 0.04
C GLU A 129 -15.67 5.61 -1.47
N ARG A 130 -16.91 5.22 -1.81
CA ARG A 130 -17.35 5.13 -3.21
C ARG A 130 -17.40 6.49 -3.89
N ALA A 131 -17.88 7.53 -3.21
CA ALA A 131 -17.94 8.88 -3.74
C ALA A 131 -16.52 9.42 -4.04
N ALA A 132 -15.59 9.30 -3.09
CA ALA A 132 -14.20 9.71 -3.27
C ALA A 132 -13.52 8.96 -4.43
N ARG A 133 -13.78 7.65 -4.56
CA ARG A 133 -13.25 6.86 -5.68
C ARG A 133 -13.84 7.29 -7.02
N ALA A 134 -15.13 7.62 -7.07
CA ALA A 134 -15.78 8.10 -8.28
C ALA A 134 -15.20 9.45 -8.73
N GLU A 135 -14.96 10.37 -7.78
CA GLU A 135 -14.30 11.66 -8.07
C GLU A 135 -12.88 11.47 -8.63
N LEU A 136 -12.08 10.60 -8.02
CA LEU A 136 -10.73 10.29 -8.51
C LEU A 136 -10.76 9.72 -9.94
N LEU A 137 -11.65 8.76 -10.20
CA LEU A 137 -11.79 8.16 -11.53
C LEU A 137 -12.27 9.20 -12.56
N ALA A 138 -13.20 10.07 -12.19
CA ALA A 138 -13.67 11.14 -13.06
C ALA A 138 -12.54 12.13 -13.38
N TYR A 139 -11.70 12.46 -12.41
CA TYR A 139 -10.52 13.29 -12.61
C TYR A 139 -9.51 12.63 -13.56
N GLN A 140 -9.13 11.37 -13.32
CA GLN A 140 -8.20 10.63 -14.18
C GLN A 140 -8.71 10.48 -15.61
N LEU A 141 -10.00 10.22 -15.77
CA LEU A 141 -10.64 10.11 -17.08
C LEU A 141 -10.66 11.46 -17.80
N LYS A 142 -10.87 12.56 -17.06
CA LYS A 142 -10.75 13.90 -17.62
C LYS A 142 -9.33 14.20 -18.10
N GLU A 143 -8.30 13.92 -17.30
CA GLU A 143 -6.89 14.10 -17.72
C GLU A 143 -6.56 13.26 -18.95
N LEU A 144 -6.98 12.00 -18.99
CA LEU A 144 -6.75 11.13 -20.15
C LEU A 144 -7.47 11.62 -21.40
N ASN A 145 -8.69 12.13 -21.27
CA ASN A 145 -9.44 12.70 -22.39
C ASN A 145 -8.85 14.03 -22.87
N GLU A 146 -8.30 14.85 -21.97
CA GLU A 146 -7.59 16.08 -22.33
C GLU A 146 -6.26 15.78 -23.02
N PHE A 147 -5.53 14.77 -22.54
CA PHE A 147 -4.30 14.30 -23.18
C PHE A 147 -4.56 13.63 -24.54
N ASN A 148 -5.71 12.94 -24.67
CA ASN A 148 -6.20 12.28 -25.89
C ASN A 148 -5.11 11.50 -26.67
N PRO A 149 -4.36 10.59 -26.01
CA PRO A 149 -3.27 9.88 -26.65
C PRO A 149 -3.77 9.01 -27.79
N GLN A 150 -3.12 9.11 -28.95
CA GLN A 150 -3.47 8.28 -30.09
C GLN A 150 -2.60 7.01 -30.15
N PRO A 151 -3.15 5.88 -30.59
CA PRO A 151 -2.35 4.68 -30.82
C PRO A 151 -1.25 4.95 -31.87
N GLY A 152 0.00 4.65 -31.53
CA GLY A 152 1.14 4.85 -32.42
C GLY A 152 1.69 6.29 -32.46
N GLU A 153 1.15 7.21 -31.68
CA GLU A 153 1.58 8.62 -31.64
C GLU A 153 3.02 8.76 -31.13
N PHE A 154 3.39 8.02 -30.09
CA PHE A 154 4.73 8.10 -29.52
C PHE A 154 5.81 7.68 -30.53
N GLU A 155 5.58 6.57 -31.25
CA GLU A 155 6.51 6.10 -32.27
C GLU A 155 6.67 7.11 -33.40
N GLN A 156 5.58 7.75 -33.83
CA GLN A 156 5.62 8.81 -34.85
C GLN A 156 6.41 10.04 -34.36
N ILE A 157 6.14 10.50 -33.14
CA ILE A 157 6.84 11.65 -32.54
C ILE A 157 8.33 11.34 -32.35
N ASP A 158 8.69 10.12 -31.91
CA ASP A 158 10.09 9.72 -31.73
C ASP A 158 10.85 9.63 -33.06
N GLU A 159 10.21 9.11 -34.12
CA GLU A 159 10.79 9.11 -35.47
C GLU A 159 10.98 10.53 -36.02
N GLU A 160 10.01 11.41 -35.83
CA GLU A 160 10.09 12.81 -36.22
C GLU A 160 11.19 13.54 -35.44
N TYR A 161 11.25 13.35 -34.12
CA TYR A 161 12.29 13.89 -33.25
C TYR A 161 13.69 13.46 -33.70
N LYS A 162 13.90 12.16 -33.95
CA LYS A 162 15.21 11.65 -34.44
C LYS A 162 15.59 12.27 -35.78
N ARG A 163 14.64 12.43 -36.69
CA ARG A 163 14.88 13.07 -37.99
C ARG A 163 15.33 14.52 -37.80
N LEU A 164 14.58 15.28 -37.00
CA LEU A 164 14.84 16.69 -36.71
C LEU A 164 16.18 16.90 -35.97
N ALA A 165 16.48 16.08 -34.96
CA ALA A 165 17.73 16.13 -34.22
C ALA A 165 18.95 15.86 -35.12
N ASN A 166 18.83 14.90 -36.04
CA ASN A 166 19.87 14.61 -37.03
C ASN A 166 20.03 15.75 -38.04
N SER A 167 18.93 16.36 -38.51
CA SER A 167 18.98 17.50 -39.45
C SER A 167 19.70 18.71 -38.86
N GLY A 168 19.50 19.05 -37.58
CA GLY A 168 20.22 20.15 -36.93
C GLY A 168 21.73 19.90 -36.81
N HIS A 169 22.13 18.66 -36.49
CA HIS A 169 23.54 18.27 -36.47
C HIS A 169 24.14 18.27 -37.88
N LEU A 170 23.40 17.78 -38.89
CA LEU A 170 23.82 17.79 -40.28
C LEU A 170 24.02 19.22 -40.81
N LEU A 171 23.08 20.13 -40.55
CA LEU A 171 23.14 21.52 -40.98
C LEU A 171 24.36 22.24 -40.36
N SER A 172 24.51 22.18 -39.04
CA SER A 172 25.62 22.85 -38.34
C SER A 172 26.99 22.29 -38.74
N THR A 173 27.09 20.97 -38.92
CA THR A 173 28.33 20.32 -39.39
C THR A 173 28.64 20.70 -40.84
N SER A 174 27.62 20.75 -41.70
CA SER A 174 27.78 21.09 -43.12
C SER A 174 28.15 22.57 -43.31
N GLN A 175 27.57 23.49 -42.53
CA GLN A 175 27.95 24.91 -42.52
C GLN A 175 29.38 25.12 -42.00
N ASN A 176 29.78 24.40 -40.96
CA ASN A 176 31.18 24.42 -40.49
C ASN A 176 32.15 23.92 -41.57
N ALA A 177 31.80 22.85 -42.27
CA ALA A 177 32.61 22.32 -43.37
C ALA A 177 32.68 23.32 -44.55
N LEU A 178 31.57 23.97 -44.92
CA LEU A 178 31.54 25.05 -45.92
C LEU A 178 32.45 26.23 -45.56
N ASN A 179 32.42 26.66 -44.30
CA ASN A 179 33.32 27.71 -43.81
C ASN A 179 34.80 27.31 -43.95
N MET A 180 35.16 26.06 -43.65
CA MET A 180 36.53 25.57 -43.81
C MET A 180 36.94 25.44 -45.28
N LEU A 181 36.01 25.09 -46.17
CA LEU A 181 36.26 24.90 -47.59
C LEU A 181 36.38 26.23 -48.35
N ALA A 182 35.41 27.12 -48.20
CA ALA A 182 35.23 28.30 -49.05
C ALA A 182 34.85 29.59 -48.31
N ASP A 183 33.91 29.54 -47.36
CA ASP A 183 33.25 30.76 -46.83
C ASP A 183 33.95 31.41 -45.62
N GLY A 184 35.01 30.82 -45.09
CA GLY A 184 35.76 31.37 -43.95
C GLY A 184 36.55 32.62 -44.33
N GLU A 185 36.31 33.73 -43.63
CA GLU A 185 36.93 35.05 -43.92
C GLU A 185 38.45 35.09 -43.71
N ASP A 186 38.97 34.36 -42.72
CA ASP A 186 40.40 34.38 -42.37
C ASP A 186 41.23 33.28 -43.07
N VAL A 187 40.77 32.03 -42.98
CA VAL A 187 41.48 30.85 -43.51
C VAL A 187 40.46 29.86 -44.05
N ASN A 188 40.51 29.63 -45.37
CA ASN A 188 39.76 28.56 -46.03
C ASN A 188 40.67 27.80 -47.02
N LEU A 189 40.31 26.55 -47.32
CA LEU A 189 41.08 25.66 -48.19
C LEU A 189 41.25 26.22 -49.60
N GLN A 190 40.21 26.83 -50.18
CA GLN A 190 40.30 27.43 -51.52
C GLN A 190 41.35 28.54 -51.59
N SER A 191 41.38 29.44 -50.61
CA SER A 191 42.33 30.56 -50.54
C SER A 191 43.76 30.07 -50.30
N GLN A 192 43.94 29.10 -49.40
CA GLN A 192 45.23 28.46 -49.14
C GLN A 192 45.76 27.77 -50.41
N LEU A 193 44.91 27.00 -51.09
CA LEU A 193 45.27 26.31 -52.31
C LEU A 193 45.59 27.28 -53.45
N TYR A 194 44.85 28.38 -53.57
CA TYR A 194 45.15 29.45 -54.51
C TYR A 194 46.56 30.04 -54.28
N ASN A 195 46.92 30.31 -53.02
CA ASN A 195 48.24 30.83 -52.67
C ASN A 195 49.36 29.83 -53.01
N VAL A 196 49.18 28.55 -52.66
CA VAL A 196 50.15 27.49 -52.99
C VAL A 196 50.29 27.35 -54.50
N ARG A 197 49.20 27.41 -55.25
CA ARG A 197 49.22 27.35 -56.72
C ARG A 197 50.04 28.50 -57.31
N GLN A 198 49.87 29.73 -56.83
CA GLN A 198 50.67 30.87 -57.31
C GLN A 198 52.18 30.66 -57.08
N LEU A 199 52.57 30.17 -55.90
CA LEU A 199 53.97 29.87 -55.58
C LEU A 199 54.55 28.77 -56.48
N ILE A 200 53.78 27.70 -56.74
CA ILE A 200 54.22 26.63 -57.64
C ILE A 200 54.28 27.11 -59.09
N THR A 201 53.36 27.96 -59.55
CA THR A 201 53.41 28.57 -60.89
C THR A 201 54.70 29.36 -61.10
N GLU A 202 55.12 30.15 -60.12
CA GLU A 202 56.41 30.86 -60.16
C GLU A 202 57.60 29.89 -60.26
N LEU A 203 57.56 28.78 -59.51
CA LEU A 203 58.59 27.75 -59.53
C LEU A 203 58.62 26.95 -60.83
N VAL A 204 57.47 26.69 -61.47
CA VAL A 204 57.39 26.05 -62.79
C VAL A 204 58.08 26.91 -63.86
N GLY A 205 58.00 28.24 -63.72
CA GLY A 205 58.76 29.18 -64.53
C GLY A 205 60.29 29.02 -64.39
N MET A 206 60.77 28.43 -63.30
CA MET A 206 62.19 28.14 -63.03
C MET A 206 62.59 26.69 -63.36
N ASP A 207 61.75 25.71 -63.02
CA ASP A 207 61.94 24.28 -63.31
C ASP A 207 60.65 23.63 -63.80
N SER A 208 60.63 23.32 -65.10
CA SER A 208 59.52 22.64 -65.77
C SER A 208 59.12 21.28 -65.17
N LYS A 209 59.99 20.63 -64.37
CA LYS A 209 59.67 19.36 -63.69
C LYS A 209 58.54 19.49 -62.67
N LEU A 210 58.24 20.70 -62.22
CA LEU A 210 57.16 20.97 -61.26
C LEU A 210 55.78 21.08 -61.92
N SER A 211 55.69 21.05 -63.25
CA SER A 211 54.41 21.13 -64.00
C SER A 211 53.38 20.10 -63.54
N GLY A 212 53.78 18.84 -63.36
CA GLY A 212 52.86 17.81 -62.87
C GLY A 212 52.32 18.07 -61.45
N VAL A 213 53.06 18.79 -60.60
CA VAL A 213 52.57 19.20 -59.27
C VAL A 213 51.55 20.33 -59.41
N LEU A 214 51.78 21.27 -60.34
CA LEU A 214 50.83 22.33 -60.64
C LEU A 214 49.51 21.78 -61.18
N ASP A 215 49.55 20.84 -62.13
CA ASP A 215 48.37 20.17 -62.68
C ASP A 215 47.54 19.49 -61.58
N MET A 216 48.20 18.77 -60.66
CA MET A 216 47.52 18.15 -59.50
C MET A 216 46.85 19.17 -58.58
N LEU A 217 47.46 20.35 -58.37
CA LEU A 217 46.87 21.41 -57.55
C LEU A 217 45.70 22.10 -58.26
N GLU A 218 45.73 22.22 -59.59
CA GLU A 218 44.61 22.73 -60.39
C GLU A 218 43.41 21.79 -60.36
N GLU A 219 43.64 20.48 -60.52
CA GLU A 219 42.58 19.47 -60.37
C GLU A 219 41.99 19.49 -58.95
N ALA A 220 42.84 19.56 -57.92
CA ALA A 220 42.37 19.66 -56.54
C ALA A 220 41.52 20.92 -56.31
N ALA A 221 41.86 22.05 -56.95
CA ALA A 221 41.11 23.29 -56.82
C ALA A 221 39.70 23.18 -57.43
N ILE A 222 39.58 22.53 -58.58
CA ILE A 222 38.30 22.24 -59.22
C ILE A 222 37.46 21.35 -58.30
N GLN A 223 38.03 20.24 -57.80
CA GLN A 223 37.33 19.30 -56.92
C GLN A 223 36.86 19.94 -55.62
N ILE A 224 37.68 20.80 -55.01
CA ILE A 224 37.29 21.53 -53.79
C ILE A 224 36.18 22.53 -54.08
N SER A 225 36.21 23.22 -55.23
CA SER A 225 35.13 24.12 -55.65
C SER A 225 33.81 23.38 -55.83
N GLU A 226 33.80 22.29 -56.61
CA GLU A 226 32.62 21.48 -56.86
C GLU A 226 32.03 20.91 -55.56
N ALA A 227 32.89 20.39 -54.67
CA ALA A 227 32.45 19.88 -53.36
C ALA A 227 31.85 20.99 -52.48
N SER A 228 32.36 22.22 -52.57
CA SER A 228 31.85 23.36 -51.82
C SER A 228 30.48 23.79 -52.34
N ASP A 229 30.28 23.82 -53.66
CA ASP A 229 29.01 24.16 -54.28
C ASP A 229 27.94 23.09 -54.01
N GLU A 230 28.30 21.81 -54.09
CA GLU A 230 27.39 20.70 -53.78
C GLU A 230 26.96 20.71 -52.31
N LEU A 231 27.89 21.00 -51.39
CA LEU A 231 27.58 21.14 -49.97
C LEU A 231 26.71 22.36 -49.68
N ARG A 232 26.88 23.47 -50.42
CA ARG A 232 26.05 24.67 -50.32
C ARG A 232 24.60 24.37 -50.69
N HIS A 233 24.39 23.68 -51.82
CA HIS A 233 23.07 23.25 -52.24
C HIS A 233 22.42 22.23 -51.28
N TYR A 234 23.23 21.37 -50.65
CA TYR A 234 22.74 20.46 -49.63
C TYR A 234 22.21 21.20 -48.39
N CYS A 235 22.95 22.21 -47.90
CA CYS A 235 22.52 23.07 -46.79
C CYS A 235 21.22 23.82 -47.11
N GLU A 236 21.09 24.42 -48.29
CA GLU A 236 19.89 25.14 -48.73
C GLU A 236 18.63 24.26 -48.74
N ARG A 237 18.78 22.96 -49.04
CA ARG A 237 17.65 22.01 -49.03
C ARG A 237 17.26 21.57 -47.63
N LEU A 238 18.20 21.50 -46.69
CA LEU A 238 17.94 21.18 -45.28
C LEU A 238 17.24 22.32 -44.53
N ASP A 239 17.52 23.57 -44.90
CA ASP A 239 17.00 24.78 -44.22
C ASP A 239 15.54 25.11 -44.56
N LEU A 240 14.87 24.33 -45.43
CA LEU A 240 13.47 24.54 -45.82
C LEU A 240 12.44 24.04 -44.79
N ASP A 241 12.88 23.37 -43.71
CA ASP A 241 12.01 22.84 -42.64
C ASP A 241 12.29 23.41 -41.20
N PRO A 242 12.53 24.72 -40.96
CA PRO A 242 12.89 25.21 -39.62
C PRO A 242 11.74 25.17 -38.61
N ASN A 243 10.49 25.25 -39.08
CA ASN A 243 9.29 25.41 -38.25
C ASN A 243 8.71 24.09 -37.69
N ARG A 244 9.35 22.94 -37.93
CA ARG A 244 8.90 21.66 -37.35
C ARG A 244 9.50 21.33 -35.98
N LEU A 245 10.49 22.11 -35.54
CA LEU A 245 11.24 21.86 -34.31
C LEU A 245 10.71 22.64 -33.10
N PHE A 246 9.83 23.63 -33.30
CA PHE A 246 9.24 24.48 -32.26
C PHE A 246 7.74 24.27 -32.10
#